data_AF-A0A7J9ARI2-F1
#
_entry.id   AF-A0A7J9ARI2-F1
#
_cell.length_a   1.000
_cell.length_b   1.000
_cell.length_c   1.000
_cell.angle_alpha   90.00
_cell.angle_beta   90.00
_cell.angle_gamma   90.00
#
_symmetry.space_group_name_H-M   'P 1'
#
loop_
_entity.id
_entity.type
_entity.pdbx_description
1 polymer ?
#
loop_
_entity_poly.entity_id
_entity_poly.type
_entity_poly.pdbx_seq_one_letter_code
_entity_poly.pdbx_strand_id
1 'polypeptide(L)' 'MLKSELWGILDWLNLILDRRFENILIQTDSIETINAIMEGTLGNSNSTIVKRIHQTLKRMKQ' A
#
# COMPACT_ATOMS: atom_id res chain seq x y z
N MET A 1 -10.80 -10.12 -6.17
CA MET A 1 -10.11 -10.33 -4.88
C MET A 1 -8.96 -9.36 -4.71
N LEU A 2 -7.93 -9.38 -5.56
CA LEU A 2 -6.82 -8.41 -5.55
C LEU A 2 -7.25 -6.93 -5.42
N LYS A 3 -8.19 -6.48 -6.27
CA LYS A 3 -8.64 -5.08 -6.25
C LYS A 3 -9.27 -4.66 -4.92
N SER A 4 -10.05 -5.53 -4.27
CA SER A 4 -10.68 -5.22 -2.98
C SER A 4 -9.67 -5.21 -1.83
N GLU A 5 -8.67 -6.10 -1.87
CA GLU A 5 -7.59 -6.10 -0.87
C GLU A 5 -6.75 -4.83 -0.96
N LEU A 6 -6.38 -4.40 -2.17
CA LEU A 6 -5.64 -3.15 -2.37
C LEU A 6 -6.43 -1.92 -1.88
N TRP A 7 -7.76 -1.90 -2.07
CA TRP A 7 -8.60 -0.85 -1.49
C TRP A 7 -8.63 -0.91 0.03
N GLY A 8 -8.78 -2.10 0.63
CA GLY A 8 -8.72 -2.25 2.08
C GLY A 8 -7.40 -1.78 2.68
N ILE A 9 -6.28 -2.07 2.02
CA ILE A 9 -4.95 -1.58 2.42
C ILE A 9 -4.89 -0.05 2.32
N LEU A 10 -5.35 0.55 1.22
CA LEU A 10 -5.33 2.00 1.05
C LEU A 10 -6.21 2.71 2.09
N ASP A 11 -7.40 2.19 2.36
CA ASP A 11 -8.31 2.75 3.36
C ASP A 11 -7.71 2.69 4.76
N TRP A 12 -7.09 1.55 5.12
CA TRP A 12 -6.39 1.43 6.40
C TRP A 12 -5.20 2.39 6.51
N LEU A 13 -4.41 2.54 5.44
CA LEU A 13 -3.31 3.51 5.42
C LEU A 13 -3.81 4.95 5.56
N ASN A 14 -4.93 5.31 4.93
CA ASN A 14 -5.51 6.65 5.09
C ASN A 14 -6.00 6.89 6.53
N LEU A 15 -6.53 5.87 7.21
CA LEU A 15 -6.95 5.95 8.61
C LEU A 15 -5.78 6.26 9.56
N ILE A 16 -4.60 5.71 9.24
CA ILE A 16 -3.42 5.83 10.10
C ILE A 16 -2.41 6.88 9.62
N LEU A 17 -2.68 7.58 8.52
CA LEU A 17 -1.74 8.53 7.91
C LEU A 17 -1.28 9.65 8.86
N ASP A 18 -2.20 10.18 9.66
CA ASP A 18 -1.90 11.26 10.62
C ASP A 18 -1.28 10.74 11.93
N ARG A 19 -1.12 9.42 12.06
CA ARG A 19 -0.49 8.80 13.22
C ARG A 19 0.99 8.58 12.90
N ARG A 20 1.87 9.10 13.76
CA ARG A 20 3.33 8.98 13.63
C ARG A 20 3.81 7.56 13.94
N PHE A 21 3.47 6.61 13.07
CA PHE A 21 3.99 5.25 13.12
C PHE A 21 5.34 5.18 12.40
N GLU A 22 6.40 4.85 13.13
CA GLU A 22 7.74 4.71 12.56
C GLU A 22 7.86 3.48 11.65
N ASN A 23 7.11 2.42 11.95
CA ASN A 23 7.14 1.17 11.21
C ASN A 23 5.71 0.65 10.97
N ILE A 24 5.39 0.33 9.72
CA ILE A 24 4.11 -0.23 9.31
C ILE A 24 4.35 -1.61 8.71
N LEU A 25 3.69 -2.62 9.27
CA LEU A 25 3.65 -3.97 8.74
C LEU A 25 2.29 -4.24 8.11
N ILE A 26 2.27 -4.44 6.79
CA ILE A 26 1.07 -4.87 6.06
C ILE A 26 1.12 -6.39 5.93
N GLN A 27 0.11 -7.09 6.45
CA GLN A 27 -0.02 -8.55 6.35
C GLN A 27 -1.19 -8.91 5.44
N THR A 28 -0.97 -9.87 4.55
CA THR A 28 -1.98 -10.44 3.65
C THR A 28 -1.58 -11.87 3.31
N ASP A 29 -2.56 -12.74 3.13
CA ASP A 29 -2.40 -14.13 2.66
C ASP A 29 -2.40 -14.22 1.12
N SER A 30 -2.61 -13.10 0.42
CA SER A 30 -2.66 -13.00 -1.03
C SER A 30 -1.28 -12.65 -1.62
N ILE A 31 -0.63 -13.66 -2.21
CA ILE A 31 0.65 -13.47 -2.92
C ILE A 31 0.53 -12.48 -4.09
N GLU A 32 -0.64 -12.41 -4.73
CA GLU A 32 -0.92 -11.45 -5.80
C GLU A 32 -0.87 -10.01 -5.27
N THR A 33 -1.44 -9.77 -4.08
CA THR A 33 -1.41 -8.46 -3.43
C THR A 33 0.02 -8.08 -3.03
N ILE A 34 0.80 -9.04 -2.51
CA ILE A 34 2.23 -8.82 -2.20
C ILE A 34 2.98 -8.42 -3.47
N ASN A 35 2.86 -9.18 -4.55
CA ASN A 35 3.55 -8.91 -5.81
C ASN A 35 3.15 -7.54 -6.39
N ALA A 36 1.86 -7.21 -6.41
CA ALA A 36 1.36 -5.94 -6.92
C ALA A 36 1.95 -4.74 -6.16
N ILE A 37 2.06 -4.84 -4.83
CA ILE A 37 2.67 -3.79 -4.00
C ILE A 37 4.18 -3.77 -4.24
N MET A 38 4.87 -4.91 -4.27
CA MET A 38 6.31 -4.97 -4.50
C MET A 38 6.73 -4.38 -5.86
N GLU A 39 6.03 -4.73 -6.94
CA GLU A 39 6.25 -4.19 -8.29
C GLU A 39 6.04 -2.67 -8.36
N GLY A 40 5.09 -2.14 -7.57
CA GLY A 40 4.88 -0.70 -7.45
C GLY A 40 6.08 0.05 -6.89
N THR A 41 6.91 -0.60 -6.07
CA THR A 41 8.12 -0.02 -5.50
C THR A 41 9.17 0.29 -6.57
N LEU A 42 9.18 -0.51 -7.64
CA LEU A 42 10.09 -0.37 -8.79
C LEU A 42 9.62 0.70 -9.79
N GLY A 43 8.50 1.39 -9.52
CA GLY A 43 7.94 2.42 -10.41
C GLY A 43 7.23 1.88 -11.64
N ASN A 44 7.17 0.56 -11.82
CA ASN A 44 6.63 -0.08 -13.02
C ASN A 44 5.14 -0.43 -12.92
N SER A 45 4.48 -0.15 -11.79
CA SER A 45 3.05 -0.47 -11.67
C SER A 45 2.19 0.47 -12.52
N ASN A 46 1.41 -0.10 -13.44
CA ASN A 46 0.38 0.62 -14.19
C ASN A 46 -0.92 0.83 -13.37
N SER A 47 -0.98 0.31 -12.15
CA SER A 47 -2.17 0.38 -11.31
C SER A 47 -2.23 1.66 -10.50
N THR A 48 -3.25 2.49 -10.73
CA THR A 48 -3.47 3.76 -9.99
C THR A 48 -3.56 3.56 -8.48
N ILE A 49 -4.18 2.46 -8.02
CA ILE A 49 -4.34 2.19 -6.59
C ILE A 49 -3.00 1.83 -5.94
N VAL A 50 -2.17 1.04 -6.62
CA VAL A 50 -0.81 0.71 -6.15
C VAL A 50 0.04 1.97 -6.04
N LYS A 51 -0.03 2.86 -7.04
CA LYS A 51 0.66 4.16 -6.98
C LYS A 51 0.23 4.98 -5.76
N ARG A 52 -1.06 5.02 -5.43
CA ARG A 52 -1.57 5.71 -4.24
C ARG A 52 -1.06 5.10 -2.94
N ILE A 53 -1.11 3.78 -2.80
CA ILE A 53 -0.57 3.05 -1.63
C ILE A 53 0.89 3.46 -1.39
N HIS A 54 1.73 3.43 -2.44
CA HIS A 54 3.13 3.83 -2.35
C HIS A 54 3.31 5.31 -1.97
N GLN A 55 2.50 6.20 -2.51
CA GLN A 55 2.54 7.62 -2.16
C GLN A 55 2.18 7.85 -0.69
N THR A 56 1.15 7.16 -0.17
CA THR A 56 0.75 7.25 1.23
C THR A 56 1.84 6.72 2.15
N LEU A 57 2.44 5.56 1.83
CA LEU A 57 3.58 5.01 2.58
C LEU A 57 4.80 5.94 2.58
N LYS A 58 5.08 6.63 1.47
CA LYS A 58 6.16 7.63 1.40
C LYS A 58 5.92 8.83 2.32
N ARG A 59 4.66 9.28 2.45
CA ARG A 59 4.28 10.39 3.36
C ARG A 59 4.42 10.02 4.82
N MET A 60 4.25 8.75 5.17
CA MET A 60 4.40 8.26 6.55
C MET A 60 5.87 8.13 6.99
N LYS A 61 6.82 8.10 6.05
CA LYS A 61 8.27 8.09 6.36
C LYS A 61 8.86 9.46 6.65
N GLN A 62 8.09 10.54 6.46
CA GLN A 62 8.51 11.94 6.69
C GLN A 62 8.03 12.42 8.05
#